data_AF-A0A8S1JAT4-F1
#
_entry.id   AF-A0A8S1JAT4-F1
#
_cell.length_a   1.000
_cell.length_b   1.000
_cell.length_c   1.000
_cell.angle_alpha   90.00
_cell.angle_beta   90.00
_cell.angle_gamma   90.00
#
_symmetry.space_group_name_H-M   'P 1'
#
loop_
_entity.id
_entity.type
_entity.pdbx_description
1 polymer ?
#
loop_
_entity_poly.entity_id
_entity_poly.type
_entity_poly.pdbx_seq_one_letter_code
_entity_poly.pdbx_strand_id
1 'polypeptide(L)'
;MGEWEGPSPTPQTFAAILPKWWKVAKLWFYGDDKLLARGYLIAAVVLSLLYTWLLVTISYAQRNFSTAMSEKRVAEFYQAVWMFVLIIAIAAPLFAFVNFVEGRLALAWRIFLVKKMVRGYFANRAFFTLNQYGVVVDNPDQRICDDIASFVASSVMLATEVLRKIMSCVAFAGVLWSISPSLVVYLFLYAGAGTWFTTWVFGKPLMSLNFRLLQKEGDLRFSLVRVRENNESIAFYKGEGREKSIVSDRFDKVVFTKISKINWAAGLGLWSNVYSYSTILVPSLFTAPLYFAGMIEFGVISQASYAFGRIEAALGAIVANFQEISGLAAQTERLAVMMDVLEDIEREGDANAAGRQGQHIVHLESQSPVVLQLEGLTFSTPGDKQYICDNQDVTLLQGEKLLIVGPTGCGKSSLLRAISGLWSRGKGTIRTPDVSSMFFLPQKPYMPLGTLRDQLLFPTSAWGSGHDEANLSDAKLLALLRTVRLPGLADRVGGLDVEMDWSQVLSLGEQQRVAFLRLLLHRASLAFLDEATSALDINTEAALYEALNVAVGSYVSVGHRPQLVKYHTHVLEFVGNGSWLKYPASEFDARSQYGKGGAG
;
A
#
# COMPACT_ATOMS: atom_id res chain seq x y z
N MET A 1 15.40 -21.38 8.17
CA MET A 1 14.30 -22.10 7.51
C MET A 1 13.90 -21.30 6.28
N GLY A 2 14.02 -21.91 5.10
CA GLY A 2 13.54 -21.44 3.79
C GLY A 2 14.02 -20.07 3.31
N GLU A 3 15.12 -20.01 2.56
CA GLU A 3 15.30 -18.92 1.60
C GLU A 3 14.15 -18.99 0.60
N TRP A 4 13.26 -18.00 0.61
CA TRP A 4 12.18 -17.88 -0.36
C TRP A 4 12.80 -17.49 -1.70
N GLU A 5 13.12 -18.48 -2.52
CA GLU A 5 13.24 -18.33 -3.97
C GLU A 5 11.81 -18.26 -4.53
N GLY A 6 11.12 -17.15 -4.29
CA GLY A 6 9.93 -16.83 -5.07
C GLY A 6 10.26 -16.86 -6.55
N PRO A 7 9.28 -17.17 -7.44
CA PRO A 7 9.52 -17.18 -8.87
C PRO A 7 10.14 -15.84 -9.24
N SER A 8 11.36 -15.86 -9.77
CA SER A 8 11.94 -14.68 -10.38
C SER A 8 10.91 -14.12 -11.35
N PRO A 9 10.46 -12.86 -11.20
CA PRO A 9 9.46 -12.32 -12.09
C PRO A 9 10.09 -12.40 -13.48
N THR A 10 9.57 -13.30 -14.31
CA THR A 10 9.89 -13.31 -15.72
C THR A 10 9.62 -11.89 -16.20
N PRO A 11 10.57 -11.24 -16.90
CA PRO A 11 10.35 -9.90 -17.41
C PRO A 11 9.14 -9.97 -18.34
N GLN A 12 7.97 -9.65 -17.80
CA GLN A 12 6.74 -9.61 -18.57
C GLN A 12 6.97 -8.57 -19.65
N THR A 13 6.74 -8.96 -20.90
CA THR A 13 6.82 -8.02 -22.01
C THR A 13 5.86 -6.88 -21.75
N PHE A 14 6.24 -5.65 -22.09
CA PHE A 14 5.40 -4.45 -21.90
C PHE A 14 3.97 -4.64 -22.46
N ALA A 15 3.83 -5.44 -23.53
CA ALA A 15 2.55 -5.84 -24.11
C ALA A 15 1.63 -6.61 -23.14
N ALA A 16 2.16 -7.44 -22.24
CA ALA A 16 1.38 -8.17 -21.24
C ALA A 16 0.86 -7.27 -20.11
N ILE A 17 1.52 -6.13 -19.90
CA ILE A 17 1.24 -5.20 -18.79
C ILE A 17 0.27 -4.11 -19.22
N LEU A 18 0.26 -3.73 -20.50
CA LEU A 18 -0.59 -2.68 -21.03
C LEU A 18 -2.10 -2.87 -20.70
N PRO A 19 -2.68 -4.08 -20.78
CA PRO A 19 -4.07 -4.31 -20.36
C PRO A 19 -4.29 -4.04 -18.87
N LYS A 20 -3.35 -4.43 -18.01
CA LYS A 20 -3.42 -4.20 -16.55
C LYS A 20 -3.26 -2.71 -16.24
N TRP A 21 -2.32 -2.04 -16.92
CA TRP A 21 -2.15 -0.59 -16.82
C TRP A 21 -3.42 0.15 -17.22
N TRP A 22 -4.03 -0.24 -18.34
CA TRP A 22 -5.29 0.35 -18.81
C TRP A 22 -6.45 0.10 -17.84
N LYS A 23 -6.50 -1.08 -17.20
CA LYS A 23 -7.49 -1.38 -16.16
C LYS A 23 -7.43 -0.39 -15.01
N VAL A 24 -6.24 0.02 -14.58
CA VAL A 24 -6.06 1.03 -13.53
C VAL A 24 -6.34 2.44 -14.06
N ALA A 25 -5.79 2.79 -15.23
CA ALA A 25 -5.92 4.14 -15.81
C ALA A 25 -7.37 4.51 -16.15
N LYS A 26 -8.14 3.58 -16.73
CA LYS A 26 -9.54 3.84 -17.11
C LYS A 26 -10.41 4.27 -15.93
N LEU A 27 -10.09 3.86 -14.70
CA LEU A 27 -10.87 4.21 -13.52
C LEU A 27 -11.00 5.73 -13.33
N TRP A 28 -9.95 6.48 -13.67
CA TRP A 28 -9.96 7.93 -13.52
C TRP A 28 -10.56 8.63 -14.74
N PHE A 29 -10.22 8.20 -15.96
CA PHE A 29 -10.75 8.80 -17.19
C PHE A 29 -12.26 8.60 -17.42
N TYR A 30 -12.85 7.62 -16.73
CA TYR A 30 -14.28 7.32 -16.79
C TYR A 30 -15.01 7.47 -15.44
N GLY A 31 -14.29 7.83 -14.38
CA GLY A 31 -14.84 8.01 -13.03
C GLY A 31 -15.45 9.39 -12.80
N ASP A 32 -15.61 9.74 -11.52
CA ASP A 32 -16.24 10.99 -11.06
C ASP A 32 -15.51 12.24 -11.57
N ASP A 33 -14.17 12.18 -11.66
CA ASP A 33 -13.29 13.29 -12.09
C ASP A 33 -12.98 13.29 -13.60
N LYS A 34 -13.79 12.62 -14.43
CA LYS A 34 -13.51 12.43 -15.87
C LYS A 34 -13.26 13.71 -16.66
N LEU A 35 -13.95 14.82 -16.32
CA LEU A 35 -13.79 16.09 -17.02
C LEU A 35 -12.40 16.69 -16.77
N LEU A 36 -11.95 16.62 -15.51
CA LEU A 36 -10.64 17.09 -15.10
C LEU A 36 -9.53 16.23 -15.72
N ALA A 37 -9.69 14.90 -15.73
CA ALA A 37 -8.76 13.98 -16.39
C ALA A 37 -8.62 14.26 -17.89
N ARG A 38 -9.75 14.43 -18.60
CA ARG A 38 -9.76 14.76 -20.04
C ARG A 38 -9.18 16.15 -20.32
N GLY A 39 -9.45 17.13 -19.46
CA GLY A 39 -8.88 18.48 -19.56
C GLY A 39 -7.35 18.46 -19.49
N TYR A 40 -6.78 17.75 -18.51
CA TYR A 40 -5.32 17.59 -18.43
C TYR A 40 -4.73 16.81 -19.61
N LEU A 41 -5.42 15.79 -20.12
CA LEU A 41 -4.97 15.05 -21.29
C LEU A 41 -4.91 15.95 -22.54
N ILE A 42 -5.96 16.73 -22.78
CA ILE A 42 -5.99 17.70 -23.89
C ILE A 42 -4.88 18.73 -23.71
N ALA A 43 -4.72 19.29 -22.50
CA ALA A 43 -3.65 20.24 -22.20
C ALA A 43 -2.27 19.63 -22.47
N ALA A 44 -2.02 18.38 -22.05
CA ALA A 44 -0.75 17.69 -22.28
C ALA A 44 -0.47 17.49 -23.78
N VAL A 45 -1.48 17.14 -24.58
CA VAL A 45 -1.34 16.99 -26.04
C VAL A 45 -1.04 18.34 -26.71
N VAL A 46 -1.81 19.38 -26.38
CA VAL A 46 -1.62 20.73 -26.95
C VAL A 46 -0.26 21.30 -26.58
N LEU A 47 0.13 21.17 -25.30
CA LEU A 47 1.45 21.63 -24.83
C LEU A 47 2.59 20.83 -25.45
N SER A 48 2.41 19.52 -25.69
CA SER A 48 3.40 18.71 -26.41
C SER A 48 3.57 19.16 -27.86
N LEU A 49 2.47 19.51 -28.55
CA LEU A 49 2.52 20.07 -29.90
C LEU A 49 3.24 21.43 -29.92
N LEU A 50 2.88 22.34 -29.01
CA LEU A 50 3.54 23.65 -28.89
C LEU A 50 5.02 23.52 -28.54
N TYR A 51 5.36 22.58 -27.66
CA TYR A 51 6.73 22.24 -27.30
C TYR A 51 7.53 21.80 -28.52
N THR A 52 7.02 20.82 -29.28
CA THR A 52 7.67 20.34 -30.50
C THR A 52 7.77 21.43 -31.57
N TRP A 53 6.71 22.22 -31.76
CA TRP A 53 6.72 23.35 -32.69
C TRP A 53 7.82 24.36 -32.36
N LEU A 54 7.95 24.77 -31.10
CA LEU A 54 9.03 25.67 -30.67
C LEU A 54 10.41 25.06 -30.88
N LEU A 55 10.60 23.75 -30.64
CA LEU A 55 11.87 23.10 -30.93
C LEU A 55 12.23 23.15 -32.43
N VAL A 56 11.24 23.01 -33.31
CA VAL A 56 11.44 23.17 -34.77
C VAL A 56 11.79 24.63 -35.08
N THR A 57 11.08 25.61 -34.51
CA THR A 57 11.38 27.04 -34.69
C THR A 57 12.78 27.40 -34.23
N ILE A 58 13.23 26.86 -33.08
CA ILE A 58 14.60 27.00 -32.58
C ILE A 58 15.61 26.47 -33.62
N SER A 59 15.31 25.35 -34.29
CA SER A 59 16.21 24.78 -35.31
C SER A 59 16.39 25.70 -36.52
N TYR A 60 15.33 26.37 -36.98
CA TYR A 60 15.41 27.34 -38.08
C TYR A 60 16.12 28.62 -37.66
N ALA A 61 15.88 29.10 -36.43
CA ALA A 61 16.59 30.25 -35.89
C ALA A 61 18.10 29.97 -35.77
N GLN A 62 18.47 28.76 -35.31
CA GLN A 62 19.86 28.31 -35.27
C GLN A 62 20.49 28.22 -36.66
N ARG A 63 19.77 27.72 -37.68
CA ARG A 63 20.23 27.73 -39.08
C ARG A 63 20.57 29.15 -39.54
N ASN A 64 19.65 30.10 -39.35
CA ASN A 64 19.83 31.47 -39.82
C ASN A 64 21.00 32.15 -39.11
N PHE A 65 21.12 31.94 -37.79
CA PHE A 65 22.24 32.43 -37.00
C PHE A 65 23.59 31.92 -37.51
N SER A 66 23.71 30.60 -37.71
CA SER A 66 24.94 29.96 -38.21
C SER A 66 25.31 30.46 -39.62
N THR A 67 24.33 30.62 -40.50
CA THR A 67 24.53 31.08 -41.88
C THR A 67 25.00 32.53 -41.93
N ALA A 68 24.34 33.42 -41.17
CA ALA A 68 24.72 34.82 -41.10
C ALA A 68 26.15 35.01 -40.55
N MET A 69 26.54 34.17 -39.58
CA MET A 69 27.89 34.18 -39.02
C MET A 69 28.94 33.70 -40.03
N SER A 70 28.70 32.58 -40.72
CA SER A 70 29.65 32.03 -41.70
C SER A 70 29.87 32.95 -42.89
N GLU A 71 28.81 33.64 -43.32
CA GLU A 71 28.84 34.56 -44.46
C GLU A 71 29.17 36.01 -44.09
N LYS A 72 29.47 36.26 -42.81
CA LYS A 72 29.80 37.60 -42.27
C LYS A 72 28.71 38.65 -42.52
N ARG A 73 27.44 38.22 -42.56
CA ARG A 73 26.27 39.09 -42.76
C ARG A 73 25.84 39.70 -41.41
N VAL A 74 26.49 40.82 -41.04
CA VAL A 74 26.34 41.44 -39.71
C VAL A 74 24.88 41.80 -39.36
N ALA A 75 24.12 42.37 -40.30
CA ALA A 75 22.73 42.77 -40.04
C ALA A 75 21.82 41.55 -39.78
N GLU A 76 21.92 40.52 -40.64
CA GLU A 76 21.17 39.27 -40.48
C GLU A 76 21.55 38.53 -39.20
N PHE A 77 22.82 38.61 -38.79
CA PHE A 77 23.29 38.04 -37.52
C PHE A 77 22.54 38.66 -36.33
N TYR A 78 22.49 39.99 -36.23
CA TYR A 78 21.76 40.64 -35.12
C TYR A 78 20.26 40.42 -35.19
N GLN A 79 19.67 40.30 -36.38
CA GLN A 79 18.26 39.90 -36.53
C GLN A 79 18.03 38.48 -36.01
N ALA A 80 18.91 37.53 -36.33
CA ALA A 80 18.84 36.17 -35.83
C ALA A 80 19.01 36.10 -34.31
N VAL A 81 19.92 36.91 -33.73
CA VAL A 81 20.09 37.04 -32.27
C VAL A 81 18.79 37.51 -31.60
N TRP A 82 18.17 38.59 -32.10
CA TRP A 82 16.91 39.07 -31.53
C TRP A 82 15.76 38.07 -31.65
N MET A 83 15.69 37.36 -32.78
CA MET A 83 14.74 36.26 -32.96
C MET A 83 15.00 35.15 -31.94
N PHE A 84 16.25 34.78 -31.70
CA PHE A 84 16.62 33.76 -30.72
C PHE A 84 16.25 34.18 -29.28
N VAL A 85 16.49 35.44 -28.91
CA VAL A 85 16.09 36.01 -27.61
C VAL A 85 14.56 35.96 -27.44
N LEU A 86 13.80 36.35 -28.46
CA LEU A 86 12.33 36.28 -28.42
C LEU A 86 11.83 34.84 -28.28
N ILE A 87 12.42 33.89 -29.01
CA ILE A 87 12.09 32.48 -28.91
C ILE A 87 12.36 31.97 -27.50
N ILE A 88 13.51 32.30 -26.89
CA ILE A 88 13.82 31.91 -25.50
C ILE A 88 12.80 32.49 -24.52
N ALA A 89 12.42 33.77 -24.69
CA ALA A 89 11.45 34.44 -23.82
C ALA A 89 10.07 33.75 -23.83
N ILE A 90 9.71 33.06 -24.92
CA ILE A 90 8.46 32.29 -25.04
C ILE A 90 8.66 30.83 -24.62
N ALA A 91 9.76 30.21 -25.06
CA ALA A 91 10.02 28.79 -24.85
C ALA A 91 10.31 28.43 -23.40
N ALA A 92 11.10 29.23 -22.69
CA ALA A 92 11.44 28.93 -21.30
C ALA A 92 10.20 28.88 -20.38
N PRO A 93 9.29 29.88 -20.40
CA PRO A 93 8.03 29.80 -19.65
C PRO A 93 7.14 28.63 -20.10
N LEU A 94 7.02 28.37 -21.41
CA LEU A 94 6.21 27.26 -21.91
C LEU A 94 6.75 25.91 -21.40
N PHE A 95 8.07 25.70 -21.46
CA PHE A 95 8.68 24.44 -21.02
C PHE A 95 8.52 24.23 -19.52
N ALA A 96 8.64 25.30 -18.72
CA ALA A 96 8.33 25.25 -17.29
C ALA A 96 6.83 24.95 -17.05
N PHE A 97 5.94 25.55 -17.84
CA PHE A 97 4.50 25.33 -17.74
C PHE A 97 4.09 23.89 -18.10
N VAL A 98 4.75 23.26 -19.08
CA VAL A 98 4.55 21.83 -19.41
C VAL A 98 4.82 20.97 -18.17
N ASN A 99 5.97 21.14 -17.52
CA ASN A 99 6.31 20.38 -16.31
C ASN A 99 5.32 20.65 -15.16
N PHE A 100 4.84 21.89 -15.03
CA PHE A 100 3.81 22.24 -14.05
C PHE A 100 2.49 21.49 -14.31
N VAL A 101 2.02 21.46 -15.56
CA VAL A 101 0.78 20.76 -15.93
C VAL A 101 0.92 19.26 -15.73
N GLU A 102 2.06 18.66 -16.06
CA GLU A 102 2.35 17.25 -15.79
C GLU A 102 2.33 16.92 -14.30
N GLY A 103 2.95 17.77 -13.46
CA GLY A 103 2.93 17.60 -12.01
C GLY A 103 1.52 17.71 -11.43
N ARG A 104 0.70 18.64 -11.94
CA ARG A 104 -0.70 18.82 -11.55
C ARG A 104 -1.58 17.63 -11.98
N LEU A 105 -1.38 17.12 -13.18
CA LEU A 105 -2.01 15.91 -13.70
C LEU A 105 -1.69 14.70 -12.81
N ALA A 106 -0.42 14.48 -12.49
CA ALA A 106 0.02 13.40 -11.61
C ALA A 106 -0.57 13.53 -10.20
N LEU A 107 -0.60 14.73 -9.62
CA LEU A 107 -1.20 14.94 -8.29
C LEU A 107 -2.70 14.64 -8.29
N ALA A 108 -3.44 15.13 -9.28
CA ALA A 108 -4.89 14.92 -9.36
C ALA A 108 -5.24 13.43 -9.50
N TRP A 109 -4.50 12.71 -10.35
CA TRP A 109 -4.69 11.28 -10.52
C TRP A 109 -4.32 10.49 -9.25
N ARG A 110 -3.25 10.89 -8.54
CA ARG A 110 -2.87 10.30 -7.25
C ARG A 110 -3.96 10.49 -6.19
N ILE A 111 -4.51 11.70 -6.06
CA ILE A 111 -5.59 11.99 -5.10
C ILE A 111 -6.78 11.05 -5.34
N PHE A 112 -7.18 10.89 -6.60
CA PHE A 112 -8.27 9.99 -6.98
C PHE A 112 -7.97 8.53 -6.60
N LEU A 113 -6.82 8.00 -7.02
CA LEU A 113 -6.46 6.60 -6.77
C LEU A 113 -6.30 6.29 -5.29
N VAL A 114 -5.64 7.16 -4.51
CA VAL A 114 -5.49 6.98 -3.06
C VAL A 114 -6.85 6.98 -2.39
N LYS A 115 -7.74 7.95 -2.68
CA LYS A 115 -9.09 7.97 -2.11
C LYS A 115 -9.88 6.71 -2.43
N LYS A 116 -9.81 6.23 -3.68
CA LYS A 116 -10.49 5.00 -4.10
C LYS A 116 -9.94 3.77 -3.38
N MET A 117 -8.61 3.63 -3.31
CA MET A 117 -7.96 2.49 -2.65
C MET A 117 -8.18 2.48 -1.14
N VAL A 118 -8.11 3.62 -0.48
CA VAL A 118 -8.42 3.76 0.96
C VAL A 118 -9.88 3.39 1.23
N ARG A 119 -10.83 3.88 0.41
CA ARG A 119 -12.24 3.51 0.55
C ARG A 119 -12.44 1.99 0.43
N GLY A 120 -11.87 1.36 -0.60
CA GLY A 120 -11.94 -0.09 -0.78
C GLY A 120 -11.27 -0.87 0.35
N TYR A 121 -10.12 -0.39 0.85
CA TYR A 121 -9.38 -1.01 1.94
C TYR A 121 -10.15 -1.04 3.28
N PHE A 122 -10.93 0.00 3.58
CA PHE A 122 -11.75 0.07 4.78
C PHE A 122 -13.19 -0.44 4.60
N ALA A 123 -13.66 -0.65 3.36
CA ALA A 123 -14.95 -1.26 3.08
C ALA A 123 -14.96 -2.75 3.45
N ASN A 124 -16.09 -3.26 3.94
CA ASN A 124 -16.33 -4.68 4.24
C ASN A 124 -15.20 -5.37 5.04
N ARG A 125 -14.51 -4.61 5.92
CA ARG A 125 -13.36 -5.07 6.71
C ARG A 125 -12.21 -5.63 5.84
N ALA A 126 -12.05 -5.17 4.61
CA ALA A 126 -11.05 -5.67 3.67
C ALA A 126 -9.62 -5.60 4.23
N PHE A 127 -9.28 -4.58 5.03
CA PHE A 127 -8.00 -4.47 5.73
C PHE A 127 -7.65 -5.70 6.59
N PHE A 128 -8.65 -6.36 7.17
CA PHE A 128 -8.46 -7.56 7.97
C PHE A 128 -8.41 -8.81 7.08
N THR A 129 -9.33 -8.89 6.12
CA THR A 129 -9.44 -10.02 5.18
C THR A 129 -8.19 -10.18 4.32
N LEU A 130 -7.58 -9.08 3.87
CA LEU A 130 -6.32 -9.08 3.10
C LEU A 130 -5.17 -9.75 3.86
N ASN A 131 -5.08 -9.55 5.17
CA ASN A 131 -4.05 -10.18 6.01
C ASN A 131 -4.27 -11.69 6.18
N GLN A 132 -5.51 -12.17 6.09
CA GLN A 132 -5.78 -13.62 6.11
C GLN A 132 -5.33 -14.31 4.81
N TYR A 133 -5.47 -13.61 3.68
CA TYR A 133 -5.02 -14.05 2.37
C TYR A 133 -3.51 -13.87 2.14
N GLY A 134 -2.72 -13.65 3.20
CA GLY A 134 -1.36 -13.08 3.26
C GLY A 134 -0.26 -13.62 2.32
N VAL A 135 -0.58 -14.48 1.37
CA VAL A 135 0.25 -14.86 0.22
C VAL A 135 -0.02 -14.00 -1.03
N VAL A 136 -1.22 -13.41 -1.19
CA VAL A 136 -1.61 -12.72 -2.45
C VAL A 136 -1.28 -11.22 -2.44
N VAL A 137 -1.45 -10.54 -1.30
CA VAL A 137 -1.23 -9.10 -1.15
C VAL A 137 -0.36 -8.83 0.07
N ASP A 138 0.93 -8.66 -0.14
CA ASP A 138 1.88 -8.18 0.87
C ASP A 138 1.89 -6.64 0.95
N ASN A 139 2.08 -6.11 2.16
CA ASN A 139 2.30 -4.70 2.47
C ASN A 139 1.29 -3.73 1.77
N PRO A 140 -0.02 -3.86 2.03
CA PRO A 140 -1.05 -3.02 1.39
C PRO A 140 -0.86 -1.52 1.65
N ASP A 141 -0.26 -1.17 2.79
CA ASP A 141 0.14 0.19 3.16
C ASP A 141 1.20 0.76 2.18
N GLN A 142 2.24 -0.01 1.88
CA GLN A 142 3.25 0.37 0.89
C GLN A 142 2.63 0.50 -0.51
N ARG A 143 1.69 -0.38 -0.87
CA ARG A 143 0.98 -0.30 -2.16
C ARG A 143 0.19 1.00 -2.28
N ILE A 144 -0.56 1.39 -1.25
CA ILE A 144 -1.35 2.63 -1.24
C ILE A 144 -0.46 3.88 -1.25
N CYS A 145 0.63 3.87 -0.47
CA CYS A 145 1.48 5.05 -0.31
C CYS A 145 2.49 5.23 -1.46
N ASP A 146 3.30 4.20 -1.71
CA ASP A 146 4.48 4.28 -2.58
C ASP A 146 4.20 3.81 -3.99
N ASP A 147 3.49 2.68 -4.16
CA ASP A 147 3.23 2.14 -5.51
C ASP A 147 2.26 3.05 -6.28
N ILE A 148 1.18 3.57 -5.68
CA ILE A 148 0.29 4.53 -6.35
C ILE A 148 1.07 5.79 -6.76
N ALA A 149 1.91 6.33 -5.88
CA ALA A 149 2.68 7.53 -6.16
C ALA A 149 3.62 7.31 -7.36
N SER A 150 4.37 6.21 -7.32
CA SER A 150 5.35 5.88 -8.36
C SER A 150 4.66 5.49 -9.67
N PHE A 151 3.55 4.75 -9.61
CA PHE A 151 2.75 4.36 -10.76
C PHE A 151 2.23 5.59 -11.51
N VAL A 152 1.62 6.54 -10.80
CA VAL A 152 1.07 7.75 -11.41
C VAL A 152 2.16 8.62 -11.99
N ALA A 153 3.24 8.87 -11.23
CA ALA A 153 4.36 9.69 -11.69
C ALA A 153 5.01 9.09 -12.96
N SER A 154 5.32 7.80 -12.93
CA SER A 154 5.94 7.09 -14.06
C SER A 154 5.00 7.01 -15.26
N SER A 155 3.70 6.80 -15.03
CA SER A 155 2.70 6.75 -16.10
C SER A 155 2.57 8.09 -16.81
N VAL A 156 2.45 9.20 -16.07
CA VAL A 156 2.35 10.54 -16.66
C VAL A 156 3.63 10.88 -17.41
N MET A 157 4.79 10.70 -16.77
CA MET A 157 6.10 10.99 -17.36
C MET A 157 6.31 10.18 -18.66
N LEU A 158 6.10 8.86 -18.64
CA LEU A 158 6.32 8.01 -19.81
C LEU A 158 5.31 8.33 -20.92
N ALA A 159 4.03 8.55 -20.58
CA ALA A 159 3.01 8.85 -21.58
C ALA A 159 3.29 10.17 -22.30
N THR A 160 3.63 11.24 -21.56
CA THR A 160 3.94 12.54 -22.18
C THR A 160 5.29 12.54 -22.88
N GLU A 161 6.28 11.82 -22.36
CA GLU A 161 7.58 11.68 -23.00
C GLU A 161 7.47 10.93 -24.33
N VAL A 162 6.79 9.78 -24.35
CA VAL A 162 6.54 9.02 -25.59
C VAL A 162 5.79 9.87 -26.60
N LEU A 163 4.76 10.61 -26.17
CA LEU A 163 4.01 11.51 -27.03
C LEU A 163 4.93 12.58 -27.66
N ARG A 164 5.73 13.27 -26.85
CA ARG A 164 6.69 14.27 -27.33
C ARG A 164 7.74 13.67 -28.26
N LYS A 165 8.24 12.46 -27.96
CA LYS A 165 9.23 11.78 -28.81
C LYS A 165 8.65 11.39 -30.16
N ILE A 166 7.40 10.92 -30.22
CA ILE A 166 6.70 10.65 -31.48
C ILE A 166 6.53 11.94 -32.28
N MET A 167 6.01 13.01 -31.66
CA MET A 167 5.82 14.30 -32.32
C MET A 167 7.15 14.88 -32.82
N SER A 168 8.19 14.83 -31.99
CA SER A 168 9.54 15.26 -32.34
C SER A 168 10.11 14.44 -33.51
N CYS A 169 9.94 13.12 -33.49
CA CYS A 169 10.40 12.25 -34.56
C CYS A 169 9.73 12.61 -35.89
N VAL A 170 8.41 12.77 -35.91
CA VAL A 170 7.66 13.16 -37.12
C VAL A 170 8.08 14.54 -37.62
N ALA A 171 8.15 15.53 -36.73
CA ALA A 171 8.48 16.90 -37.09
C ALA A 171 9.91 17.02 -37.64
N PHE A 172 10.90 16.44 -36.94
CA PHE A 172 12.30 16.50 -37.38
C PHE A 172 12.60 15.56 -38.54
N ALA A 173 11.86 14.46 -38.72
CA ALA A 173 11.96 13.65 -39.93
C ALA A 173 11.54 14.47 -41.15
N GLY A 174 10.48 15.29 -41.05
CA GLY A 174 10.09 16.23 -42.09
C GLY A 174 11.17 17.27 -42.41
N VAL A 175 11.76 17.89 -41.37
CA VAL A 175 12.88 18.84 -41.54
C VAL A 175 14.07 18.16 -42.21
N LEU A 176 14.47 16.98 -41.73
CA LEU A 176 15.63 16.27 -42.26
C LEU A 176 15.39 15.76 -43.68
N TRP A 177 14.18 15.31 -43.99
CA TRP A 177 13.77 14.90 -45.35
C TRP A 177 13.87 16.05 -46.34
N SER A 178 13.52 17.27 -45.92
CA SER A 178 13.66 18.47 -46.77
C SER A 178 15.12 18.83 -47.08
N ILE A 179 16.08 18.35 -46.26
CA ILE A 179 17.51 18.56 -46.45
C ILE A 179 18.13 17.41 -47.25
N SER A 180 17.91 16.16 -46.81
CA SER A 180 18.51 14.97 -47.41
C SER A 180 17.67 13.71 -47.08
N PRO A 181 16.88 13.19 -48.04
CA PRO A 181 16.13 11.94 -47.85
C PRO A 181 17.04 10.72 -47.56
N SER A 182 18.24 10.67 -48.14
CA SER A 182 19.20 9.59 -47.89
C SER A 182 19.71 9.58 -46.44
N LEU A 183 19.88 10.75 -45.84
CA LEU A 183 20.26 10.89 -44.43
C LEU A 183 19.16 10.38 -43.49
N VAL A 184 17.88 10.57 -43.83
CA VAL A 184 16.74 10.03 -43.05
C VAL A 184 16.77 8.50 -43.04
N VAL A 185 16.94 7.86 -44.20
CA VAL A 185 17.01 6.39 -44.30
C VAL A 185 18.20 5.84 -43.50
N TYR A 186 19.38 6.48 -43.65
CA TYR A 186 20.57 6.09 -42.87
C TYR A 186 20.33 6.21 -41.36
N LEU A 187 19.72 7.30 -40.92
CA LEU A 187 19.39 7.54 -39.52
C LEU A 187 18.50 6.43 -38.94
N PHE A 188 17.44 6.03 -39.63
CA PHE A 188 16.58 4.95 -39.14
C PHE A 188 17.32 3.60 -39.05
N LEU A 189 18.20 3.29 -40.00
CA LEU A 189 19.04 2.09 -39.93
C LEU A 189 20.04 2.17 -38.78
N TYR A 190 20.74 3.29 -38.64
CA TYR A 190 21.70 3.56 -37.59
C TYR A 190 21.05 3.51 -36.19
N ALA A 191 19.89 4.14 -36.04
CA ALA A 191 19.09 4.15 -34.83
C ALA A 191 18.48 2.80 -34.48
N GLY A 192 17.99 2.06 -35.47
CA GLY A 192 17.54 0.69 -35.29
C GLY A 192 18.67 -0.21 -34.78
N ALA A 193 19.83 -0.17 -35.42
CA ALA A 193 21.00 -0.96 -35.04
C ALA A 193 21.52 -0.58 -33.64
N GLY A 194 21.64 0.71 -33.35
CA GLY A 194 22.08 1.19 -32.05
C GLY A 194 21.13 0.81 -30.91
N THR A 195 19.82 0.99 -31.11
CA THR A 195 18.80 0.61 -30.13
C THR A 195 18.79 -0.90 -29.89
N TRP A 196 18.90 -1.70 -30.96
CA TRP A 196 18.99 -3.16 -30.87
C TRP A 196 20.21 -3.60 -30.06
N PHE A 197 21.40 -3.08 -30.40
CA PHE A 197 22.63 -3.39 -29.69
C PHE A 197 22.53 -3.02 -28.21
N THR A 198 22.02 -1.81 -27.92
CA THR A 198 21.92 -1.33 -26.53
C THR A 198 20.99 -2.21 -25.70
N THR A 199 19.83 -2.56 -26.27
CA THR A 199 18.84 -3.41 -25.61
C THR A 199 19.37 -4.82 -25.38
N TRP A 200 20.04 -5.40 -26.37
CA TRP A 200 20.54 -6.77 -26.32
C TRP A 200 21.73 -6.94 -25.36
N VAL A 201 22.71 -6.03 -25.40
CA VAL A 201 23.93 -6.12 -24.58
C VAL A 201 23.69 -5.64 -23.15
N PHE A 202 23.07 -4.47 -22.97
CA PHE A 202 23.00 -3.81 -21.66
C PHE A 202 21.65 -4.00 -20.95
N GLY A 203 20.55 -4.20 -21.70
CA GLY A 203 19.19 -4.25 -21.15
C GLY A 203 19.01 -5.36 -20.11
N LYS A 204 19.22 -6.63 -20.50
CA LYS A 204 18.99 -7.78 -19.59
C LYS A 204 19.88 -7.76 -18.34
N PRO A 205 21.21 -7.53 -18.42
CA PRO A 205 22.06 -7.49 -17.24
C PRO A 205 21.67 -6.36 -16.27
N LEU A 206 21.40 -5.16 -16.78
CA LEU A 206 21.00 -4.02 -15.94
C LEU A 206 19.64 -4.25 -15.27
N MET A 207 18.65 -4.88 -15.93
CA MET A 207 17.40 -5.27 -15.26
C MET A 207 17.66 -6.19 -14.08
N SER A 208 18.38 -7.29 -14.34
CA SER A 208 18.63 -8.32 -13.34
C SER A 208 19.35 -7.74 -12.13
N LEU A 209 20.34 -6.87 -12.35
CA LEU A 209 21.06 -6.18 -11.28
C LEU A 209 20.18 -5.18 -10.53
N ASN A 210 19.32 -4.44 -11.23
CA ASN A 210 18.40 -3.51 -10.58
C ASN A 210 17.39 -4.23 -9.67
N PHE A 211 16.81 -5.33 -10.15
CA PHE A 211 15.89 -6.15 -9.37
C PHE A 211 16.56 -6.75 -8.14
N ARG A 212 17.73 -7.37 -8.31
CA ARG A 212 18.51 -7.92 -7.19
C ARG A 212 18.89 -6.84 -6.18
N LEU A 213 19.26 -5.64 -6.63
CA LEU A 213 19.59 -4.53 -5.75
C LEU A 213 18.39 -4.13 -4.87
N LEU A 214 17.21 -3.93 -5.48
CA LEU A 214 15.99 -3.60 -4.76
C LEU A 214 15.63 -4.67 -3.72
N GLN A 215 15.77 -5.95 -4.08
CA GLN A 215 15.54 -7.06 -3.16
C GLN A 215 16.51 -7.01 -1.96
N LYS A 216 17.82 -6.81 -2.20
CA LYS A 216 18.83 -6.75 -1.13
C LYS A 216 18.68 -5.50 -0.25
N GLU A 217 18.27 -4.36 -0.82
CA GLU A 217 17.93 -3.15 -0.04
C GLU A 217 16.69 -3.39 0.84
N GLY A 218 15.69 -4.10 0.32
CA GLY A 218 14.53 -4.55 1.09
C GLY A 218 14.91 -5.47 2.25
N ASP A 219 15.76 -6.47 1.98
CA ASP A 219 16.29 -7.39 3.01
C ASP A 219 17.04 -6.64 4.12
N LEU A 220 17.83 -5.63 3.77
CA LEU A 220 18.54 -4.78 4.72
C LEU A 220 17.55 -3.97 5.58
N ARG A 221 16.60 -3.27 4.96
CA ARG A 221 15.58 -2.50 5.67
C ARG A 221 14.77 -3.38 6.61
N PHE A 222 14.35 -4.57 6.17
CA PHE A 222 13.62 -5.52 6.99
C PHE A 222 14.42 -5.93 8.24
N SER A 223 15.74 -6.18 8.12
CA SER A 223 16.56 -6.49 9.29
C SER A 223 16.61 -5.36 10.32
N LEU A 224 16.69 -4.10 9.87
CA LEU A 224 16.66 -2.93 10.76
C LEU A 224 15.29 -2.72 11.42
N VAL A 225 14.20 -2.94 10.68
CA VAL A 225 12.83 -2.87 11.25
C VAL A 225 12.67 -3.90 12.36
N ARG A 226 13.14 -5.13 12.14
CA ARG A 226 13.10 -6.20 13.15
C ARG A 226 13.89 -5.83 14.41
N VAL A 227 15.08 -5.23 14.27
CA VAL A 227 15.86 -4.76 15.43
C VAL A 227 15.08 -3.69 16.20
N ARG A 228 14.46 -2.73 15.50
CA ARG A 228 13.65 -1.68 16.13
C ARG A 228 12.45 -2.24 16.89
N GLU A 229 11.74 -3.21 16.31
CA GLU A 229 10.55 -3.84 16.91
C GLU A 229 10.87 -4.72 18.12
N ASN A 230 12.11 -5.22 18.23
CA ASN A 230 12.54 -6.13 19.28
C ASN A 230 13.67 -5.52 20.14
N ASN A 231 13.76 -4.19 20.18
CA ASN A 231 14.92 -3.48 20.75
C ASN A 231 15.18 -3.86 22.22
N GLU A 232 14.13 -3.95 23.03
CA GLU A 232 14.21 -4.25 24.45
C GLU A 232 14.65 -5.69 24.68
N SER A 233 14.08 -6.64 23.95
CA SER A 233 14.50 -8.05 24.03
C SER A 233 15.96 -8.22 23.60
N ILE A 234 16.39 -7.57 22.52
CA ILE A 234 17.79 -7.62 22.06
C ILE A 234 18.71 -7.05 23.14
N ALA A 235 18.34 -5.93 23.77
CA ALA A 235 19.10 -5.33 24.86
C ALA A 235 19.15 -6.22 26.11
N PHE A 236 18.04 -6.86 26.48
CA PHE A 236 18.00 -7.83 27.58
C PHE A 236 18.93 -9.02 27.33
N TYR A 237 18.95 -9.54 26.11
CA TYR A 237 19.86 -10.62 25.71
C TYR A 237 21.30 -10.16 25.46
N LYS A 238 21.58 -8.85 25.44
CA LYS A 238 22.86 -8.26 25.03
C LYS A 238 23.31 -8.77 23.64
N GLY A 239 22.35 -8.83 22.72
CA GLY A 239 22.48 -9.43 21.39
C GLY A 239 23.01 -8.49 20.30
N GLU A 240 23.41 -7.26 20.64
CA GLU A 240 23.69 -6.18 19.69
C GLU A 240 24.83 -6.54 18.73
N GLY A 241 25.86 -7.24 19.20
CA GLY A 241 26.99 -7.69 18.36
C GLY A 241 26.56 -8.66 17.26
N ARG A 242 25.60 -9.56 17.57
CA ARG A 242 25.06 -10.51 16.60
C ARG A 242 24.17 -9.81 15.57
N GLU A 243 23.29 -8.94 16.01
CA GLU A 243 22.41 -8.16 15.13
C GLU A 243 23.22 -7.23 14.21
N LYS A 244 24.25 -6.57 14.74
CA LYS A 244 25.19 -5.77 13.93
C LYS A 244 25.80 -6.60 12.79
N SER A 245 26.31 -7.79 13.09
CA SER A 245 26.92 -8.67 12.08
C SER A 245 25.93 -9.07 10.98
N ILE A 246 24.67 -9.36 11.33
CA ILE A 246 23.62 -9.71 10.36
C ILE A 246 23.30 -8.52 9.45
N VAL A 247 23.16 -7.32 10.02
CA VAL A 247 22.89 -6.10 9.26
C VAL A 247 24.07 -5.76 8.34
N SER A 248 25.31 -5.89 8.82
CA SER A 248 26.52 -5.66 8.01
C SER A 248 26.62 -6.63 6.83
N ASP A 249 26.41 -7.93 7.01
CA ASP A 249 26.44 -8.92 5.90
C ASP A 249 25.38 -8.60 4.82
N ARG A 250 24.18 -8.15 5.24
CA ARG A 250 23.15 -7.70 4.30
C ARG A 250 23.57 -6.44 3.54
N PHE A 251 24.20 -5.49 4.22
CA PHE A 251 24.73 -4.28 3.59
C PHE A 251 25.84 -4.61 2.57
N ASP A 252 26.75 -5.52 2.89
CA ASP A 252 27.80 -5.93 1.97
C ASP A 252 27.23 -6.51 0.66
N LYS A 253 26.17 -7.34 0.74
CA LYS A 253 25.44 -7.85 -0.43
C LYS A 253 24.82 -6.74 -1.30
N VAL A 254 24.31 -5.67 -0.67
CA VAL A 254 23.84 -4.47 -1.38
C VAL A 254 25.00 -3.81 -2.11
N VAL A 255 26.13 -3.60 -1.42
CA VAL A 255 27.33 -2.95 -1.99
C VAL A 255 27.86 -3.73 -3.20
N PHE A 256 28.06 -5.04 -3.10
CA PHE A 256 28.56 -5.85 -4.23
C PHE A 256 27.64 -5.79 -5.45
N THR A 257 26.33 -5.87 -5.23
CA THR A 257 25.33 -5.77 -6.31
C THR A 257 25.32 -4.37 -6.93
N LYS A 258 25.44 -3.33 -6.10
CA LYS A 258 25.52 -1.93 -6.55
C LYS A 258 26.76 -1.67 -7.39
N ILE A 259 27.93 -2.16 -6.97
CA ILE A 259 29.18 -2.05 -7.74
C ILE A 259 29.03 -2.69 -9.12
N SER A 260 28.45 -3.89 -9.19
CA SER A 260 28.20 -4.55 -10.48
C SER A 260 27.24 -3.73 -11.36
N LYS A 261 26.18 -3.14 -10.79
CA LYS A 261 25.28 -2.23 -11.52
C LYS A 261 26.03 -1.00 -12.05
N ILE A 262 26.90 -0.40 -11.24
CA ILE A 262 27.70 0.77 -11.63
C ILE A 262 28.63 0.42 -12.81
N ASN A 263 29.32 -0.72 -12.77
CA ASN A 263 30.23 -1.12 -13.84
C ASN A 263 29.49 -1.33 -15.18
N TRP A 264 28.32 -1.98 -15.15
CA TRP A 264 27.47 -2.13 -16.34
C TRP A 264 26.92 -0.79 -16.84
N ALA A 265 26.54 0.10 -15.92
CA ALA A 265 26.08 1.44 -16.26
C ALA A 265 27.19 2.31 -16.88
N ALA A 266 28.43 2.16 -16.41
CA ALA A 266 29.59 2.82 -16.99
C ALA A 266 29.84 2.33 -18.44
N GLY A 267 29.74 1.03 -18.68
CA GLY A 267 29.82 0.46 -20.03
C GLY A 267 28.72 0.98 -20.96
N LEU A 268 27.48 1.05 -20.47
CA LEU A 268 26.37 1.67 -21.21
C LEU A 268 26.64 3.15 -21.48
N GLY A 269 27.15 3.89 -20.49
CA GLY A 269 27.48 5.31 -20.63
C GLY A 269 28.55 5.55 -21.68
N LEU A 270 29.60 4.72 -21.74
CA LEU A 270 30.61 4.77 -22.79
C LEU A 270 29.98 4.56 -24.18
N TRP A 271 29.14 3.54 -24.32
CA TRP A 271 28.42 3.27 -25.57
C TRP A 271 27.52 4.44 -25.97
N SER A 272 26.66 4.92 -25.05
CA SER A 272 25.76 6.03 -25.28
C SER A 272 26.48 7.33 -25.66
N ASN A 273 27.66 7.59 -25.09
CA ASN A 273 28.47 8.75 -25.44
C ASN A 273 29.01 8.63 -26.88
N VAL A 274 29.60 7.49 -27.25
CA VAL A 274 30.07 7.24 -28.62
C VAL A 274 28.92 7.37 -29.62
N TYR A 275 27.79 6.78 -29.27
CA TYR A 275 26.57 6.83 -30.05
C TYR A 275 26.08 8.28 -30.25
N SER A 276 25.98 9.06 -29.18
CA SER A 276 25.55 10.46 -29.22
C SER A 276 26.52 11.38 -29.97
N TYR A 277 27.83 11.15 -29.94
CA TYR A 277 28.79 11.96 -30.70
C TYR A 277 28.66 11.78 -32.22
N SER A 278 28.09 10.66 -32.67
CA SER A 278 27.83 10.43 -34.09
C SER A 278 26.86 11.47 -34.69
N THR A 279 25.99 12.08 -33.88
CA THR A 279 25.03 13.13 -34.28
C THR A 279 25.69 14.38 -34.86
N ILE A 280 26.96 14.61 -34.54
CA ILE A 280 27.74 15.72 -35.08
C ILE A 280 28.36 15.30 -36.42
N LEU A 281 29.03 14.13 -36.44
CA LEU A 281 29.84 13.68 -37.57
C LEU A 281 28.99 13.20 -38.75
N VAL A 282 28.01 12.32 -38.52
CA VAL A 282 27.24 11.65 -39.58
C VAL A 282 26.46 12.67 -40.43
N PRO A 283 25.65 13.58 -39.87
CA PRO A 283 24.92 14.56 -40.68
C PRO A 283 25.85 15.49 -41.45
N SER A 284 26.98 15.86 -40.84
CA SER A 284 28.01 16.68 -41.50
C SER A 284 28.62 15.98 -42.71
N LEU A 285 28.89 14.67 -42.65
CA LEU A 285 29.43 13.92 -43.79
C LEU A 285 28.47 13.86 -44.98
N PHE A 286 27.15 13.80 -44.72
CA PHE A 286 26.14 13.78 -45.79
C PHE A 286 25.85 15.18 -46.35
N THR A 287 25.92 16.21 -45.52
CA THR A 287 25.57 17.59 -45.92
C THR A 287 26.77 18.39 -46.42
N ALA A 288 28.00 18.10 -45.98
CA ALA A 288 29.21 18.82 -46.41
C ALA A 288 29.44 18.81 -47.92
N PRO A 289 29.25 17.70 -48.67
CA PRO A 289 29.36 17.72 -50.13
C PRO A 289 28.37 18.69 -50.79
N LEU A 290 27.13 18.77 -50.26
CA LEU A 290 26.11 19.70 -50.76
C LEU A 290 26.49 21.16 -50.49
N TYR A 291 27.09 21.43 -49.32
CA TYR A 291 27.58 22.76 -48.97
C TYR A 291 28.76 23.18 -49.84
N PHE A 292 29.78 22.31 -50.00
CA PHE A 292 30.93 22.60 -50.86
C PHE A 292 30.56 22.73 -52.34
N ALA A 293 29.46 22.10 -52.77
CA ALA A 293 28.87 22.29 -54.09
C ALA A 293 28.00 23.57 -54.22
N GLY A 294 27.81 24.33 -53.14
CA GLY A 294 26.99 25.56 -53.12
C GLY A 294 25.47 25.33 -53.17
N MET A 295 24.99 24.11 -52.93
CA MET A 295 23.56 23.76 -53.00
C MET A 295 22.79 24.10 -51.71
N ILE A 296 23.48 24.22 -50.58
CA ILE A 296 22.91 24.53 -49.27
C ILE A 296 23.77 25.55 -48.54
N GLU A 297 23.16 26.28 -47.60
CA GLU A 297 23.84 27.22 -46.71
C GLU A 297 24.54 26.49 -45.55
N PHE A 298 25.57 27.11 -44.96
CA PHE A 298 26.32 26.51 -43.85
C PHE A 298 25.42 26.13 -42.66
N GLY A 299 24.42 26.95 -42.33
CA GLY A 299 23.50 26.67 -41.24
C GLY A 299 22.65 25.42 -41.42
N VAL A 300 22.47 24.94 -42.66
CA VAL A 300 21.75 23.68 -42.95
C VAL A 300 22.49 22.48 -42.35
N ILE A 301 23.83 22.52 -42.28
CA ILE A 301 24.64 21.46 -41.63
C ILE A 301 24.27 21.39 -40.13
N SER A 302 24.25 22.55 -39.45
CA SER A 302 23.89 22.60 -38.03
C SER A 302 22.44 22.18 -37.78
N GLN A 303 21.52 22.53 -38.68
CA GLN A 303 20.12 22.12 -38.60
C GLN A 303 19.95 20.61 -38.81
N ALA A 304 20.69 20.03 -39.77
CA ALA A 304 20.69 18.60 -40.02
C ALA A 304 21.22 17.82 -38.81
N SER A 305 22.32 18.27 -38.18
CA SER A 305 22.83 17.68 -36.94
C SER A 305 21.83 17.75 -35.78
N TYR A 306 21.18 18.90 -35.61
CA TYR A 306 20.15 19.06 -34.58
C TYR A 306 18.94 18.15 -34.82
N ALA A 307 18.41 18.11 -36.05
CA ALA A 307 17.28 17.25 -36.42
C ALA A 307 17.62 15.76 -36.28
N PHE A 308 18.80 15.35 -36.73
CA PHE A 308 19.30 13.98 -36.60
C PHE A 308 19.38 13.56 -35.12
N GLY A 309 20.02 14.37 -34.27
CA GLY A 309 20.11 14.10 -32.83
C GLY A 309 18.76 14.04 -32.12
N ARG A 310 17.77 14.83 -32.56
CA ARG A 310 16.40 14.78 -32.00
C ARG A 310 15.69 13.47 -32.32
N ILE A 311 15.81 12.98 -33.55
CA ILE A 311 15.22 11.69 -33.95
C ILE A 311 15.97 10.53 -33.28
N GLU A 312 17.31 10.58 -33.24
CA GLU A 312 18.13 9.58 -32.54
C GLU A 312 17.73 9.48 -31.06
N ALA A 313 17.65 10.61 -30.36
CA ALA A 313 17.23 10.66 -28.96
C ALA A 313 15.77 10.26 -28.74
N ALA A 314 14.91 10.33 -29.77
CA ALA A 314 13.55 9.82 -29.70
C ALA A 314 13.51 8.30 -29.84
N LEU A 315 14.29 7.74 -30.76
CA LEU A 315 14.40 6.30 -30.97
C LEU A 315 15.11 5.60 -29.80
N GLY A 316 16.11 6.25 -29.20
CA GLY A 316 16.82 5.75 -28.00
C GLY A 316 16.05 5.93 -26.67
N ALA A 317 14.89 6.60 -26.67
CA ALA A 317 14.17 6.94 -25.44
C ALA A 317 13.69 5.73 -24.63
N ILE A 318 13.36 4.61 -25.30
CA ILE A 318 12.92 3.38 -24.63
C ILE A 318 14.04 2.81 -23.76
N VAL A 319 15.27 2.85 -24.26
CA VAL A 319 16.45 2.37 -23.54
C VAL A 319 16.80 3.33 -22.40
N ALA A 320 16.70 4.64 -22.66
CA ALA A 320 16.99 5.66 -21.66
C ALA A 320 16.04 5.60 -20.44
N ASN A 321 14.76 5.27 -20.66
CA ASN A 321 13.72 5.22 -19.60
C ASN A 321 13.40 3.80 -19.14
N PHE A 322 14.34 2.88 -19.33
CA PHE A 322 14.09 1.47 -19.10
C PHE A 322 13.83 1.10 -17.64
N GLN A 323 14.49 1.79 -16.70
CA GLN A 323 14.30 1.57 -15.26
C GLN A 323 12.88 1.98 -14.85
N GLU A 324 12.40 3.09 -15.40
CA GLU A 324 11.09 3.67 -15.17
C GLU A 324 10.00 2.78 -15.78
N ILE A 325 10.21 2.26 -16.99
CA ILE A 325 9.31 1.28 -17.62
C ILE A 325 9.22 -0.01 -16.78
N SER A 326 10.36 -0.50 -16.29
CA SER A 326 10.42 -1.71 -15.46
C SER A 326 9.79 -1.49 -14.07
N GLY A 327 9.99 -0.31 -13.49
CA GLY A 327 9.36 0.08 -12.24
C GLY A 327 7.84 0.18 -12.37
N LEU A 328 7.36 0.86 -13.43
CA LEU A 328 5.94 0.97 -13.74
C LEU A 328 5.30 -0.40 -13.95
N ALA A 329 5.99 -1.31 -14.63
CA ALA A 329 5.57 -2.69 -14.82
C ALA A 329 5.29 -3.40 -13.49
N ALA A 330 6.26 -3.38 -12.58
CA ALA A 330 6.15 -4.03 -11.28
C ALA A 330 5.06 -3.41 -10.39
N GLN A 331 4.95 -2.07 -10.40
CA GLN A 331 3.93 -1.33 -9.64
C GLN A 331 2.53 -1.62 -10.19
N THR A 332 2.37 -1.66 -11.52
CA THR A 332 1.10 -1.99 -12.18
C THR A 332 0.63 -3.38 -11.77
N GLU A 333 1.52 -4.37 -11.75
CA GLU A 333 1.18 -5.73 -11.33
C GLU A 333 0.65 -5.76 -9.90
N ARG A 334 1.39 -5.17 -8.95
CA ARG A 334 1.01 -5.17 -7.53
C ARG A 334 -0.28 -4.40 -7.27
N LEU A 335 -0.50 -3.28 -7.96
CA LEU A 335 -1.73 -2.50 -7.84
C LEU A 335 -2.92 -3.25 -8.46
N ALA A 336 -2.76 -3.85 -9.64
CA ALA A 336 -3.81 -4.62 -10.28
C ALA A 336 -4.25 -5.80 -9.41
N VAL A 337 -3.31 -6.58 -8.87
CA VAL A 337 -3.62 -7.69 -7.96
C VAL A 337 -4.35 -7.21 -6.72
N MET A 338 -3.91 -6.10 -6.09
CA MET A 338 -4.60 -5.57 -4.91
C MET A 338 -6.01 -5.09 -5.24
N MET A 339 -6.21 -4.42 -6.38
CA MET A 339 -7.53 -3.98 -6.82
C MET A 339 -8.47 -5.16 -7.09
N ASP A 340 -7.97 -6.23 -7.71
CA ASP A 340 -8.76 -7.44 -8.00
C ASP A 340 -9.24 -8.09 -6.70
N VAL A 341 -8.35 -8.23 -5.71
CA VAL A 341 -8.71 -8.79 -4.41
C VAL A 341 -9.70 -7.90 -3.66
N LEU A 342 -9.55 -6.58 -3.72
CA LEU A 342 -10.53 -5.65 -3.11
C LEU A 342 -11.90 -5.73 -3.79
N GLU A 343 -11.95 -5.81 -5.12
CA GLU A 343 -13.20 -5.99 -5.88
C GLU A 343 -13.86 -7.33 -5.54
N ASP A 344 -13.08 -8.40 -5.35
CA ASP A 344 -13.61 -9.71 -4.99
C ASP A 344 -14.16 -9.72 -3.55
N ILE A 345 -13.48 -9.08 -2.60
CA ILE A 345 -14.00 -8.90 -1.22
C ILE A 345 -15.30 -8.08 -1.23
N GLU A 346 -15.39 -7.04 -2.05
CA GLU A 346 -16.60 -6.24 -2.20
C GLU A 346 -17.77 -7.08 -2.74
N ARG A 347 -17.54 -7.85 -3.81
CA ARG A 347 -18.54 -8.76 -4.39
C ARG A 347 -18.98 -9.87 -3.44
N GLU A 348 -18.05 -10.47 -2.68
CA GLU A 348 -18.37 -11.46 -1.66
C GLU A 348 -19.23 -10.85 -0.54
N GLY A 349 -18.90 -9.62 -0.11
CA GLY A 349 -19.70 -8.87 0.85
C GLY A 349 -21.14 -8.65 0.37
N ASP A 350 -21.31 -8.21 -0.88
CA ASP A 350 -22.62 -8.00 -1.50
C ASP A 350 -23.41 -9.32 -1.66
N ALA A 351 -22.74 -10.40 -2.05
CA ALA A 351 -23.36 -11.72 -2.20
C ALA A 351 -23.85 -12.29 -0.86
N ASN A 352 -23.08 -12.10 0.21
CA ASN A 352 -23.45 -12.48 1.57
C ASN A 352 -24.65 -11.66 2.07
N ALA A 353 -24.66 -10.35 1.82
CA ALA A 353 -25.81 -9.51 2.12
C ALA A 353 -27.09 -9.93 1.36
N ALA A 354 -26.93 -10.49 0.15
CA ALA A 354 -28.01 -11.00 -0.68
C ALA A 354 -28.43 -12.45 -0.38
N GLY A 355 -27.85 -13.11 0.64
CA GLY A 355 -28.24 -14.47 1.08
C GLY A 355 -27.95 -15.59 0.08
N ARG A 356 -26.98 -15.43 -0.83
CA ARG A 356 -26.64 -16.46 -1.83
C ARG A 356 -25.72 -17.54 -1.24
N GLN A 357 -26.12 -18.81 -1.39
CA GLN A 357 -25.52 -19.99 -0.75
C GLN A 357 -24.05 -20.26 -1.12
N GLY A 358 -23.24 -20.51 -0.10
CA GLY A 358 -21.87 -21.04 -0.15
C GLY A 358 -21.50 -21.72 1.19
N GLN A 359 -20.25 -22.21 1.36
CA GLN A 359 -19.73 -22.71 2.65
C GLN A 359 -19.45 -21.55 3.63
N HIS A 360 -20.50 -20.83 4.01
CA HIS A 360 -20.42 -19.70 4.93
C HIS A 360 -21.29 -19.92 6.16
N ILE A 361 -20.81 -19.40 7.29
CA ILE A 361 -21.56 -19.30 8.53
C ILE A 361 -22.64 -18.23 8.34
N VAL A 362 -23.90 -18.59 8.60
CA VAL A 362 -25.02 -17.67 8.46
C VAL A 362 -25.17 -16.86 9.75
N HIS A 363 -25.09 -15.54 9.66
CA HIS A 363 -25.36 -14.64 10.79
C HIS A 363 -26.78 -14.11 10.73
N LEU A 364 -27.56 -14.31 11.79
CA LEU A 364 -28.94 -13.82 11.93
C LEU A 364 -29.08 -13.01 13.22
N GLU A 365 -30.11 -12.19 13.29
CA GLU A 365 -30.47 -11.53 14.54
C GLU A 365 -31.09 -12.53 15.53
N SER A 366 -30.69 -12.43 16.80
CA SER A 366 -31.28 -13.20 17.88
C SER A 366 -32.62 -12.60 18.33
N GLN A 367 -33.52 -13.44 18.82
CA GLN A 367 -34.81 -13.04 19.35
C GLN A 367 -34.87 -13.32 20.84
N SER A 368 -35.38 -12.37 21.63
CA SER A 368 -35.58 -12.54 23.07
C SER A 368 -36.44 -13.81 23.34
N PRO A 369 -36.07 -14.66 24.33
CA PRO A 369 -35.07 -14.44 25.38
C PRO A 369 -33.63 -14.89 25.03
N VAL A 370 -33.36 -15.33 23.80
CA VAL A 370 -32.04 -15.81 23.38
C VAL A 370 -31.15 -14.65 22.96
N VAL A 371 -29.97 -14.53 23.58
CA VAL A 371 -28.97 -13.50 23.25
C VAL A 371 -27.81 -14.04 22.41
N LEU A 372 -27.50 -15.33 22.49
CA LEU A 372 -26.54 -15.97 21.59
C LEU A 372 -27.01 -17.38 21.28
N GLN A 373 -27.05 -17.75 20.00
CA GLN A 373 -27.33 -19.11 19.56
C GLN A 373 -26.33 -19.54 18.51
N LEU A 374 -25.70 -20.69 18.70
CA LEU A 374 -24.92 -21.40 17.70
C LEU A 374 -25.70 -22.66 17.34
N GLU A 375 -26.01 -22.85 16.06
CA GLU A 375 -26.75 -23.99 15.53
C GLU A 375 -25.90 -24.74 14.51
N GLY A 376 -25.50 -25.98 14.82
CA GLY A 376 -24.73 -26.85 13.93
C GLY A 376 -23.42 -26.21 13.44
N LEU A 377 -22.71 -25.48 14.31
CA LEU A 377 -21.56 -24.69 13.91
C LEU A 377 -20.34 -25.59 13.62
N THR A 378 -19.80 -25.49 12.40
CA THR A 378 -18.57 -26.16 11.96
C THR A 378 -17.65 -25.14 11.30
N PHE A 379 -16.43 -24.99 11.81
CA PHE A 379 -15.42 -24.12 11.16
C PHE A 379 -13.98 -24.56 11.42
N SER A 380 -13.10 -24.10 10.52
CA SER A 380 -11.66 -24.35 10.50
C SER A 380 -10.88 -23.03 10.60
N THR A 381 -9.57 -23.12 10.84
CA THR A 381 -8.68 -21.96 10.71
C THR A 381 -8.55 -21.53 9.24
N PRO A 382 -8.23 -20.24 8.96
CA PRO A 382 -8.04 -19.76 7.61
C PRO A 382 -7.08 -20.64 6.80
N GLY A 383 -7.53 -21.07 5.61
CA GLY A 383 -6.81 -22.01 4.74
C GLY A 383 -6.92 -23.48 5.16
N ASP A 384 -7.94 -23.84 5.96
CA ASP A 384 -8.26 -25.21 6.38
C ASP A 384 -7.11 -25.95 7.09
N LYS A 385 -6.19 -25.20 7.71
CA LYS A 385 -4.98 -25.75 8.32
C LYS A 385 -5.25 -26.56 9.58
N GLN A 386 -6.30 -26.19 10.32
CA GLN A 386 -6.68 -26.83 11.56
C GLN A 386 -8.19 -26.76 11.73
N TYR A 387 -8.78 -27.90 12.05
CA TYR A 387 -10.19 -28.04 12.35
C TYR A 387 -10.48 -27.56 13.79
N ILE A 388 -11.49 -26.71 13.99
CA ILE A 388 -11.77 -26.09 15.30
C ILE A 388 -13.01 -26.69 15.97
N CYS A 389 -14.14 -26.81 15.27
CA CYS A 389 -15.34 -27.45 15.82
C CYS A 389 -16.17 -28.16 14.74
N ASP A 390 -16.93 -29.19 15.13
CA ASP A 390 -17.87 -29.90 14.27
C ASP A 390 -19.28 -29.93 14.85
N ASN A 391 -20.24 -29.36 14.13
CA ASN A 391 -21.67 -29.50 14.37
C ASN A 391 -22.02 -29.31 15.85
N GLN A 392 -21.59 -28.17 16.38
CA GLN A 392 -21.75 -27.86 17.80
C GLN A 392 -22.84 -26.80 18.02
N ASP A 393 -23.61 -26.99 19.08
CA ASP A 393 -24.69 -26.09 19.48
C ASP A 393 -24.36 -25.41 20.82
N VAL A 394 -24.74 -24.14 20.95
CA VAL A 394 -24.70 -23.39 22.22
C VAL A 394 -25.84 -22.40 22.23
N THR A 395 -26.56 -22.30 23.35
CA THR A 395 -27.55 -21.24 23.55
C THR A 395 -27.22 -20.48 24.83
N LEU A 396 -27.31 -19.15 24.78
CA LEU A 396 -27.18 -18.25 25.93
C LEU A 396 -28.46 -17.42 26.03
N LEU A 397 -29.08 -17.43 27.20
CA LEU A 397 -30.28 -16.65 27.48
C LEU A 397 -29.93 -15.28 28.06
N GLN A 398 -30.86 -14.33 27.95
CA GLN A 398 -30.69 -13.00 28.52
C GLN A 398 -30.46 -13.08 30.04
N GLY A 399 -29.43 -12.37 30.52
CA GLY A 399 -28.97 -12.42 31.92
C GLY A 399 -27.95 -13.53 32.21
N GLU A 400 -27.77 -14.50 31.30
CA GLU A 400 -26.73 -15.52 31.44
C GLU A 400 -25.35 -14.98 31.08
N LYS A 401 -24.34 -15.52 31.76
CA LYS A 401 -22.93 -15.14 31.64
C LYS A 401 -22.12 -16.41 31.43
N LEU A 402 -21.38 -16.49 30.33
CA LEU A 402 -20.70 -17.69 29.88
C LEU A 402 -19.18 -17.56 30.00
N LEU A 403 -18.53 -18.47 30.73
CA LEU A 403 -17.08 -18.58 30.76
C LEU A 403 -16.63 -19.67 29.79
N ILE A 404 -15.77 -19.34 28.83
CA ILE A 404 -15.17 -20.31 27.92
C ILE A 404 -13.81 -20.74 28.50
N VAL A 405 -13.65 -22.04 28.73
CA VAL A 405 -12.43 -22.65 29.26
C VAL A 405 -11.92 -23.76 28.35
N GLY A 406 -10.63 -24.10 28.47
CA GLY A 406 -10.01 -25.21 27.77
C GLY A 406 -8.53 -24.97 27.44
N PRO A 407 -7.83 -25.97 26.89
CA PRO A 407 -6.40 -25.91 26.60
C PRO A 407 -5.99 -24.74 25.69
N THR A 408 -4.73 -24.33 25.75
CA THR A 408 -4.18 -23.33 24.81
C THR A 408 -4.23 -23.89 23.38
N GLY A 409 -4.67 -23.09 22.42
CA GLY A 409 -4.75 -23.50 21.01
C GLY A 409 -5.97 -24.35 20.61
N CYS A 410 -6.94 -24.58 21.50
CA CYS A 410 -8.17 -25.33 21.16
C CYS A 410 -9.21 -24.53 20.36
N GLY A 411 -8.97 -23.24 20.07
CA GLY A 411 -9.85 -22.42 19.23
C GLY A 411 -10.81 -21.47 19.95
N LYS A 412 -10.64 -21.20 21.26
CA LYS A 412 -11.47 -20.24 22.02
C LYS A 412 -11.58 -18.86 21.35
N SER A 413 -10.46 -18.22 21.07
CA SER A 413 -10.43 -16.94 20.36
C SER A 413 -10.91 -17.06 18.91
N SER A 414 -10.77 -18.24 18.30
CA SER A 414 -11.30 -18.50 16.95
C SER A 414 -12.83 -18.57 16.95
N LEU A 415 -13.46 -19.11 17.99
CA LEU A 415 -14.91 -19.07 18.19
C LEU A 415 -15.40 -17.63 18.31
N LEU A 416 -14.70 -16.77 19.06
CA LEU A 416 -15.04 -15.35 19.12
C LEU A 416 -14.90 -14.63 17.76
N ARG A 417 -13.91 -15.02 16.94
CA ARG A 417 -13.77 -14.52 15.56
C ARG A 417 -14.91 -14.99 14.66
N ALA A 418 -15.38 -16.22 14.81
CA ALA A 418 -16.56 -16.72 14.11
C ALA A 418 -17.81 -15.93 14.52
N ILE A 419 -18.05 -15.78 15.83
CA ILE A 419 -19.22 -15.05 16.36
C ILE A 419 -19.25 -13.58 15.91
N SER A 420 -18.11 -12.90 15.88
CA SER A 420 -18.00 -11.50 15.41
C SER A 420 -18.11 -11.31 13.88
N GLY A 421 -18.24 -12.40 13.13
CA GLY A 421 -18.25 -12.40 11.66
C GLY A 421 -16.88 -12.08 11.04
N LEU A 422 -15.80 -12.15 11.82
CA LEU A 422 -14.43 -12.00 11.30
C LEU A 422 -13.99 -13.27 10.55
N TRP A 423 -14.48 -14.44 10.97
CA TRP A 423 -14.31 -15.71 10.26
C TRP A 423 -15.68 -16.16 9.75
N SER A 424 -15.89 -16.08 8.44
CA SER A 424 -17.17 -16.37 7.80
C SER A 424 -17.19 -17.72 7.08
N ARG A 425 -16.06 -18.40 6.89
CA ARG A 425 -15.99 -19.71 6.25
C ARG A 425 -16.36 -20.81 7.24
N GLY A 426 -17.31 -21.66 6.85
CA GLY A 426 -17.82 -22.73 7.71
C GLY A 426 -19.25 -23.12 7.36
N LYS A 427 -19.90 -23.83 8.27
CA LYS A 427 -21.32 -24.21 8.19
C LYS A 427 -21.99 -23.94 9.53
N GLY A 428 -23.31 -23.82 9.49
CA GLY A 428 -24.14 -23.55 10.67
C GLY A 428 -24.62 -22.10 10.73
N THR A 429 -25.37 -21.81 11.78
CA THR A 429 -26.01 -20.51 12.01
C THR A 429 -25.53 -19.92 13.33
N ILE A 430 -25.19 -18.64 13.33
CA ILE A 430 -24.89 -17.85 14.52
C ILE A 430 -25.97 -16.77 14.64
N ARG A 431 -26.71 -16.78 15.74
CA ARG A 431 -27.68 -15.73 16.09
C ARG A 431 -27.14 -14.86 17.20
N THR A 432 -27.04 -13.56 16.95
CA THR A 432 -26.58 -12.56 17.93
C THR A 432 -27.48 -11.33 17.90
N PRO A 433 -27.41 -10.42 18.89
CA PRO A 433 -28.07 -9.14 18.80
C PRO A 433 -27.48 -8.32 17.64
N ASP A 434 -28.12 -7.19 17.31
CA ASP A 434 -27.57 -6.28 16.32
C ASP A 434 -26.12 -5.89 16.67
N VAL A 435 -25.28 -5.75 15.64
CA VAL A 435 -23.84 -5.51 15.78
C VAL A 435 -23.55 -4.24 16.59
N SER A 436 -24.39 -3.21 16.47
CA SER A 436 -24.24 -1.96 17.24
C SER A 436 -24.50 -2.12 18.74
N SER A 437 -25.15 -3.21 19.15
CA SER A 437 -25.42 -3.54 20.55
C SER A 437 -24.43 -4.52 21.15
N MET A 438 -23.46 -5.00 20.37
CA MET A 438 -22.40 -5.91 20.83
C MET A 438 -21.08 -5.16 21.06
N PHE A 439 -20.23 -5.68 21.95
CA PHE A 439 -18.88 -5.14 22.13
C PHE A 439 -17.85 -6.24 22.37
N PHE A 440 -16.71 -6.14 21.70
CA PHE A 440 -15.63 -7.14 21.76
C PHE A 440 -14.36 -6.53 22.36
N LEU A 441 -13.84 -7.16 23.41
CA LEU A 441 -12.52 -6.88 23.97
C LEU A 441 -11.52 -7.96 23.50
N PRO A 442 -10.56 -7.62 22.63
CA PRO A 442 -9.55 -8.56 22.17
C PRO A 442 -8.48 -8.83 23.24
N GLN A 443 -7.79 -9.97 23.11
CA GLN A 443 -6.66 -10.35 23.99
C GLN A 443 -5.54 -9.31 24.02
N LYS A 444 -5.20 -8.76 22.85
CA LYS A 444 -4.28 -7.62 22.73
C LYS A 444 -5.09 -6.34 22.53
N PRO A 445 -5.17 -5.45 23.53
CA PRO A 445 -5.85 -4.18 23.39
C PRO A 445 -5.25 -3.36 22.24
N TYR A 446 -6.11 -2.69 21.47
CA TYR A 446 -5.69 -1.72 20.46
C TYR A 446 -5.69 -0.30 21.03
N MET A 447 -4.61 0.44 20.84
CA MET A 447 -4.52 1.86 21.18
C MET A 447 -4.46 2.67 19.86
N PRO A 448 -5.52 3.39 19.48
CA PRO A 448 -5.48 4.25 18.29
C PRO A 448 -4.43 5.37 18.41
N LEU A 449 -4.10 6.00 17.27
CA LEU A 449 -3.37 7.27 17.28
C LEU A 449 -4.28 8.40 17.78
N GLY A 450 -3.68 9.44 18.37
CA GLY A 450 -4.41 10.61 18.89
C GLY A 450 -4.27 10.79 20.40
N THR A 451 -5.22 11.50 20.98
CA THR A 451 -5.19 11.93 22.38
C THR A 451 -5.58 10.83 23.38
N LEU A 452 -5.38 11.05 24.68
CA LEU A 452 -5.93 10.15 25.71
C LEU A 452 -7.46 10.10 25.61
N ARG A 453 -8.11 11.23 25.31
CA ARG A 453 -9.55 11.30 25.05
C ARG A 453 -9.95 10.37 23.90
N ASP A 454 -9.21 10.39 22.79
CA ASP A 454 -9.43 9.47 21.66
C ASP A 454 -9.27 8.01 22.09
N GLN A 455 -8.32 7.71 22.99
CA GLN A 455 -8.21 6.36 23.57
C GLN A 455 -9.45 5.96 24.35
N LEU A 456 -10.01 6.84 25.18
CA LEU A 456 -11.16 6.51 26.04
C LEU A 456 -12.45 6.40 25.23
N LEU A 457 -12.56 7.22 24.19
CA LEU A 457 -13.73 7.26 23.32
C LEU A 457 -13.65 6.22 22.22
N PHE A 458 -12.53 5.62 21.84
CA PHE A 458 -12.55 4.63 20.76
C PHE A 458 -13.57 3.49 21.01
N PRO A 459 -14.47 3.13 20.06
CA PRO A 459 -14.54 3.58 18.66
C PRO A 459 -15.63 4.67 18.37
N THR A 460 -15.74 5.76 19.15
CA THR A 460 -16.93 6.68 19.19
C THR A 460 -17.44 7.22 17.85
N SER A 461 -16.59 7.32 16.83
CA SER A 461 -17.02 7.64 15.46
C SER A 461 -18.02 6.64 14.83
N ALA A 462 -18.29 5.48 15.45
CA ALA A 462 -19.23 4.44 15.02
C ALA A 462 -20.54 4.37 15.85
N TRP A 463 -20.75 5.27 16.81
CA TRP A 463 -21.86 5.17 17.75
C TRP A 463 -23.05 5.86 17.11
N GLY A 464 -23.91 5.09 16.46
CA GLY A 464 -25.04 5.61 15.71
C GLY A 464 -25.78 6.71 16.47
N SER A 465 -25.75 7.94 15.92
CA SER A 465 -26.64 9.11 16.10
C SER A 465 -27.28 9.42 17.47
N GLY A 466 -26.85 8.80 18.57
CA GLY A 466 -27.52 8.88 19.88
C GLY A 466 -26.56 9.04 21.07
N HIS A 467 -25.25 8.99 20.84
CA HIS A 467 -24.26 9.43 21.82
C HIS A 467 -23.71 10.78 21.37
N ASP A 468 -24.22 11.86 21.95
CA ASP A 468 -23.62 13.18 21.78
C ASP A 468 -22.20 13.11 22.39
N GLU A 469 -21.17 12.94 21.56
CA GLU A 469 -19.76 13.16 21.94
C GLU A 469 -19.59 14.53 22.61
N ALA A 470 -20.42 15.51 22.20
CA ALA A 470 -20.53 16.84 22.79
C ALA A 470 -21.00 16.86 24.26
N ASN A 471 -21.60 15.77 24.78
CA ASN A 471 -22.16 15.68 26.14
C ASN A 471 -21.31 14.85 27.13
N LEU A 472 -20.17 14.27 26.72
CA LEU A 472 -19.25 13.62 27.66
C LEU A 472 -18.27 14.64 28.27
N SER A 473 -18.66 15.21 29.42
CA SER A 473 -17.79 16.09 30.19
C SER A 473 -16.52 15.37 30.70
N ASP A 474 -15.43 16.13 30.84
CA ASP A 474 -14.17 15.65 31.43
C ASP A 474 -14.38 15.01 32.80
N ALA A 475 -15.27 15.58 33.61
CA ALA A 475 -15.64 15.02 34.92
C ALA A 475 -16.16 13.59 34.82
N LYS A 476 -16.93 13.27 33.76
CA LYS A 476 -17.45 11.92 33.53
C LYS A 476 -16.37 10.96 33.05
N LEU A 477 -15.46 11.41 32.17
CA LEU A 477 -14.30 10.60 31.75
C LEU A 477 -13.37 10.28 32.91
N LEU A 478 -13.08 11.28 33.76
CA LEU A 478 -12.30 11.10 34.98
C LEU A 478 -13.00 10.17 35.99
N ALA A 479 -14.33 10.25 36.11
CA ALA A 479 -15.10 9.32 36.94
C ALA A 479 -15.02 7.88 36.41
N LEU A 480 -15.12 7.67 35.10
CA LEU A 480 -14.96 6.35 34.48
C LEU A 480 -13.55 5.79 34.68
N LEU A 481 -12.52 6.63 34.57
CA LEU A 481 -11.14 6.26 34.89
C LEU A 481 -11.00 5.77 36.34
N ARG A 482 -11.72 6.38 37.30
CA ARG A 482 -11.77 5.88 38.68
C ARG A 482 -12.42 4.50 38.77
N THR A 483 -13.51 4.26 38.05
CA THR A 483 -14.20 2.95 38.02
C THR A 483 -13.27 1.83 37.55
N VAL A 484 -12.44 2.08 36.54
CA VAL A 484 -11.45 1.11 36.05
C VAL A 484 -10.11 1.16 36.78
N ARG A 485 -10.04 1.76 37.98
CA ARG A 485 -8.83 1.84 38.82
C ARG A 485 -7.65 2.57 38.15
N LEU A 486 -7.93 3.63 37.39
CA LEU A 486 -6.96 4.53 36.74
C LEU A 486 -7.15 6.02 37.14
N PRO A 487 -7.37 6.35 38.43
CA PRO A 487 -7.79 7.70 38.85
C PRO A 487 -6.82 8.82 38.49
N GLY A 488 -5.51 8.54 38.47
CA GLY A 488 -4.46 9.53 38.19
C GLY A 488 -3.85 9.42 36.79
N LEU A 489 -4.44 8.65 35.88
CA LEU A 489 -3.87 8.45 34.54
C LEU A 489 -3.78 9.78 33.78
N ALA A 490 -4.85 10.56 33.77
CA ALA A 490 -4.89 11.86 33.08
C ALA A 490 -3.84 12.82 33.65
N ASP A 491 -3.74 12.92 34.98
CA ASP A 491 -2.75 13.78 35.64
C ASP A 491 -1.31 13.34 35.34
N ARG A 492 -1.05 12.02 35.31
CA ARG A 492 0.28 11.45 35.05
C ARG A 492 0.80 11.81 33.65
N VAL A 493 -0.07 11.86 32.66
CA VAL A 493 0.33 12.05 31.25
C VAL A 493 0.14 13.49 30.75
N GLY A 494 -0.35 14.38 31.61
CA GLY A 494 -0.49 15.82 31.31
C GLY A 494 -1.88 16.25 30.82
N GLY A 495 -2.91 15.42 30.96
CA GLY A 495 -4.30 15.74 30.64
C GLY A 495 -4.95 14.77 29.65
N LEU A 496 -6.24 14.99 29.36
CA LEU A 496 -7.02 14.16 28.43
C LEU A 496 -6.67 14.42 26.96
N ASP A 497 -6.23 15.64 26.62
CA ASP A 497 -6.02 16.07 25.23
C ASP A 497 -4.54 16.01 24.79
N VAL A 498 -3.70 15.31 25.56
CA VAL A 498 -2.30 15.06 25.20
C VAL A 498 -2.24 13.93 24.17
N GLU A 499 -1.34 14.03 23.19
CA GLU A 499 -1.07 12.98 22.19
C GLU A 499 0.27 12.29 22.49
N MET A 500 0.29 10.96 22.53
CA MET A 500 1.47 10.13 22.83
C MET A 500 1.38 8.79 22.09
N ASP A 501 2.50 8.05 21.99
CA ASP A 501 2.48 6.64 21.63
C ASP A 501 1.97 5.79 22.81
N TRP A 502 0.65 5.73 22.95
CA TRP A 502 -0.03 5.03 24.04
C TRP A 502 0.34 3.55 24.14
N SER A 503 0.73 2.93 23.04
CA SER A 503 1.13 1.52 23.02
C SER A 503 2.44 1.26 23.77
N GLN A 504 3.32 2.26 23.82
CA GLN A 504 4.58 2.24 24.56
C GLN A 504 4.46 2.87 25.96
N VAL A 505 3.62 3.90 26.10
CA VAL A 505 3.45 4.64 27.37
C VAL A 505 2.63 3.86 28.39
N LEU A 506 1.56 3.18 27.96
CA LEU A 506 0.70 2.43 28.86
C LEU A 506 1.21 1.00 29.02
N SER A 507 1.29 0.52 30.26
CA SER A 507 1.52 -0.91 30.51
C SER A 507 0.36 -1.77 29.99
N LEU A 508 0.59 -3.05 29.71
CA LEU A 508 -0.47 -3.95 29.22
C LEU A 508 -1.71 -3.99 30.13
N GLY A 509 -1.51 -3.97 31.45
CA GLY A 509 -2.62 -3.91 32.42
C GLY A 509 -3.36 -2.57 32.41
N GLU A 510 -2.70 -1.45 32.10
CA GLU A 510 -3.37 -0.17 31.87
C GLU A 510 -4.14 -0.17 30.55
N GLN A 511 -3.56 -0.73 29.48
CA GLN A 511 -4.22 -0.87 28.18
C GLN A 511 -5.50 -1.72 28.29
N GLN A 512 -5.46 -2.82 29.05
CA GLN A 512 -6.64 -3.66 29.32
C GLN A 512 -7.72 -2.89 30.08
N ARG A 513 -7.36 -2.10 31.10
CA ARG A 513 -8.29 -1.25 31.86
C ARG A 513 -8.91 -0.14 31.01
N VAL A 514 -8.13 0.51 30.15
CA VAL A 514 -8.65 1.48 29.16
C VAL A 514 -9.62 0.81 28.20
N ALA A 515 -9.31 -0.38 27.71
CA ALA A 515 -10.22 -1.14 26.85
C ALA A 515 -11.52 -1.50 27.58
N PHE A 516 -11.43 -1.89 28.86
CA PHE A 516 -12.60 -2.17 29.70
C PHE A 516 -13.49 -0.93 29.92
N LEU A 517 -12.88 0.25 30.05
CA LEU A 517 -13.62 1.51 30.15
C LEU A 517 -14.48 1.75 28.90
N ARG A 518 -13.95 1.46 27.70
CA ARG A 518 -14.70 1.57 26.43
C ARG A 518 -15.94 0.68 26.44
N LEU A 519 -15.80 -0.55 26.95
CA LEU A 519 -16.92 -1.49 27.10
C LEU A 519 -18.01 -0.93 28.03
N LEU A 520 -17.62 -0.38 29.19
CA LEU A 520 -18.55 0.22 30.14
C LEU A 520 -19.25 1.46 29.55
N LEU A 521 -18.55 2.23 28.72
CA LEU A 521 -19.13 3.36 28.01
C LEU A 521 -20.15 2.89 26.96
N HIS A 522 -19.89 1.76 26.28
CA HIS A 522 -20.67 1.25 25.14
C HIS A 522 -22.07 0.76 25.48
N ARG A 523 -22.33 0.38 26.74
CA ARG A 523 -23.64 -0.14 27.17
C ARG A 523 -24.14 -1.27 26.27
N ALA A 524 -23.25 -2.20 25.93
CA ALA A 524 -23.57 -3.36 25.10
C ALA A 524 -24.64 -4.24 25.76
N SER A 525 -25.51 -4.83 24.95
CA SER A 525 -26.45 -5.88 25.37
C SER A 525 -25.74 -7.21 25.57
N LEU A 526 -24.72 -7.47 24.76
CA LEU A 526 -23.86 -8.65 24.80
C LEU A 526 -22.39 -8.25 24.64
N ALA A 527 -21.55 -8.61 25.61
CA ALA A 527 -20.12 -8.36 25.55
C ALA A 527 -19.31 -9.65 25.38
N PHE A 528 -18.20 -9.57 24.65
CA PHE A 528 -17.25 -10.66 24.48
C PHE A 528 -15.87 -10.23 24.97
N LEU A 529 -15.24 -11.02 25.84
CA LEU A 529 -13.96 -10.71 26.44
C LEU A 529 -12.98 -11.85 26.17
N ASP A 530 -11.99 -11.63 25.31
CA ASP A 530 -10.95 -12.62 24.99
C ASP A 530 -9.74 -12.37 25.90
N GLU A 531 -9.65 -13.06 27.05
CA GLU A 531 -8.53 -12.91 28.01
C GLU A 531 -8.25 -11.45 28.44
N ALA A 532 -9.28 -10.61 28.49
CA ALA A 532 -9.17 -9.17 28.67
C ALA A 532 -8.64 -8.72 30.05
N THR A 533 -8.45 -9.64 31.01
CA THR A 533 -7.91 -9.37 32.35
C THR A 533 -6.62 -10.13 32.66
N SER A 534 -5.99 -10.73 31.65
CA SER A 534 -4.82 -11.61 31.82
C SER A 534 -3.59 -10.93 32.45
N ALA A 535 -3.43 -9.62 32.29
CA ALA A 535 -2.31 -8.84 32.82
C ALA A 535 -2.67 -8.08 34.11
N LEU A 536 -3.81 -8.39 34.74
CA LEU A 536 -4.29 -7.71 35.94
C LEU A 536 -4.09 -8.57 37.19
N ASP A 537 -3.91 -7.91 38.34
CA ASP A 537 -3.97 -8.54 39.65
C ASP A 537 -5.42 -8.94 40.01
N ILE A 538 -5.55 -9.80 41.01
CA ILE A 538 -6.83 -10.42 41.42
C ILE A 538 -7.85 -9.36 41.86
N ASN A 539 -7.42 -8.31 42.56
CA ASN A 539 -8.33 -7.30 43.11
C ASN A 539 -8.83 -6.38 42.00
N THR A 540 -7.96 -5.98 41.07
CA THR A 540 -8.35 -5.19 39.91
C THR A 540 -9.28 -5.99 38.99
N GLU A 541 -8.96 -7.26 38.71
CA GLU A 541 -9.84 -8.17 37.95
C GLU A 541 -11.22 -8.28 38.59
N ALA A 542 -11.28 -8.46 39.92
CA ALA A 542 -12.54 -8.52 40.64
C ALA A 542 -13.38 -7.25 40.48
N ALA A 543 -12.78 -6.08 40.68
CA ALA A 543 -13.47 -4.80 40.56
C ALA A 543 -14.04 -4.57 39.14
N LEU A 544 -13.32 -5.00 38.10
CA LEU A 544 -13.79 -4.87 36.71
C LEU A 544 -14.96 -5.80 36.41
N TYR A 545 -14.93 -7.05 36.86
CA TYR A 545 -16.07 -7.97 36.68
C TYR A 545 -17.29 -7.56 37.51
N GLU A 546 -17.10 -6.99 38.70
CA GLU A 546 -18.19 -6.39 39.48
C GLU A 546 -18.83 -5.22 38.72
N ALA A 547 -18.03 -4.31 38.15
CA ALA A 547 -18.53 -3.23 37.32
C ALA A 547 -19.24 -3.75 36.06
N LEU A 548 -18.70 -4.78 35.41
CA LEU A 548 -19.30 -5.41 34.23
C LEU A 548 -20.67 -6.04 34.54
N ASN A 549 -20.78 -6.72 35.68
CA ASN A 549 -22.02 -7.36 36.13
C ASN A 549 -23.17 -6.36 36.34
N VAL A 550 -22.85 -5.10 36.66
CA VAL A 550 -23.83 -4.02 36.79
C VAL A 550 -24.14 -3.39 35.44
N ALA A 551 -23.13 -3.24 34.56
CA ALA A 551 -23.25 -2.50 33.31
C ALA A 551 -23.83 -3.31 32.15
N VAL A 552 -23.58 -4.63 32.10
CA VAL A 552 -23.90 -5.50 30.96
C VAL A 552 -24.65 -6.74 31.45
N GLY A 553 -25.84 -6.97 30.89
CA GLY A 553 -26.72 -8.06 31.31
C GLY A 553 -26.20 -9.46 30.97
N SER A 554 -25.58 -9.62 29.79
CA SER A 554 -25.03 -10.88 29.32
C SER A 554 -23.64 -10.69 28.72
N TYR A 555 -22.72 -11.61 29.02
CA TYR A 555 -21.39 -11.58 28.42
C TYR A 555 -20.77 -12.97 28.33
N VAL A 556 -19.84 -13.10 27.40
CA VAL A 556 -19.01 -14.28 27.17
C VAL A 556 -17.57 -13.88 27.45
N SER A 557 -16.90 -14.53 28.39
CA SER A 557 -15.47 -14.29 28.62
C SER A 557 -14.65 -15.56 28.42
N VAL A 558 -13.44 -15.40 27.89
CA VAL A 558 -12.42 -16.44 27.78
C VAL A 558 -11.40 -16.19 28.88
N GLY A 559 -11.10 -17.20 29.68
CA GLY A 559 -10.11 -17.04 30.74
C GLY A 559 -9.58 -18.36 31.29
N HIS A 560 -8.38 -18.29 31.85
CA HIS A 560 -7.64 -19.41 32.41
C HIS A 560 -7.59 -19.41 33.94
N ARG A 561 -8.28 -18.46 34.59
CA ARG A 561 -8.21 -18.28 36.05
C ARG A 561 -9.47 -18.88 36.70
N PRO A 562 -9.35 -19.83 37.64
CA PRO A 562 -10.48 -20.45 38.34
C PRO A 562 -11.44 -19.44 38.99
N GLN A 563 -10.89 -18.35 39.53
CA GLN A 563 -11.68 -17.31 40.19
C GLN A 563 -12.62 -16.52 39.27
N LEU A 564 -12.57 -16.71 37.95
CA LEU A 564 -13.57 -16.13 37.04
C LEU A 564 -14.92 -16.84 37.12
N VAL A 565 -14.94 -18.12 37.52
CA VAL A 565 -16.17 -18.95 37.56
C VAL A 565 -17.27 -18.29 38.40
N LYS A 566 -16.93 -17.64 39.53
CA LYS A 566 -17.91 -16.97 40.41
C LYS A 566 -18.68 -15.82 39.77
N TYR A 567 -18.17 -15.24 38.67
CA TYR A 567 -18.85 -14.16 37.95
C TYR A 567 -19.73 -14.68 36.81
N HIS A 568 -19.74 -15.98 36.53
CA HIS A 568 -20.44 -16.57 35.40
C HIS A 568 -21.57 -17.49 35.89
N THR A 569 -22.62 -17.62 35.08
CA THR A 569 -23.71 -18.56 35.36
C THR A 569 -23.45 -19.92 34.73
N HIS A 570 -22.70 -19.96 33.63
CA HIS A 570 -22.38 -21.17 32.89
C HIS A 570 -20.90 -21.22 32.47
N VAL A 571 -20.40 -22.43 32.26
CA VAL A 571 -19.07 -22.70 31.70
C VAL A 571 -19.24 -23.49 30.41
N LEU A 572 -18.55 -23.06 29.34
CA LEU A 572 -18.38 -23.79 28.10
C LEU A 572 -16.96 -24.35 28.06
N GLU A 573 -16.82 -25.67 28.24
CA GLU A 573 -15.54 -26.35 28.23
C GLU A 573 -15.23 -26.95 26.86
N PHE A 574 -14.09 -26.56 26.29
CA PHE A 574 -13.51 -27.21 25.11
C PHE A 574 -12.82 -28.50 25.55
N VAL A 575 -13.44 -29.64 25.27
CA VAL A 575 -12.94 -30.98 25.64
C VAL A 575 -11.94 -31.56 24.62
N GLY A 576 -11.70 -30.86 23.51
CA GLY A 576 -10.82 -31.31 22.42
C GLY A 576 -11.59 -31.99 21.28
N ASN A 577 -10.90 -32.31 20.18
CA ASN A 577 -11.44 -32.96 18.98
C ASN A 577 -12.64 -32.24 18.32
N GLY A 578 -12.78 -30.94 18.52
CA GLY A 578 -13.84 -30.15 17.91
C GLY A 578 -15.18 -30.15 18.64
N SER A 579 -15.22 -30.65 19.87
CA SER A 579 -16.42 -30.65 20.70
C SER A 579 -16.28 -29.76 21.93
N TRP A 580 -17.42 -29.22 22.40
CA TRP A 580 -17.51 -28.50 23.66
C TRP A 580 -18.71 -28.95 24.48
N LEU A 581 -18.66 -28.69 25.78
CA LEU A 581 -19.72 -29.04 26.73
C LEU A 581 -20.11 -27.82 27.56
N LYS A 582 -21.41 -27.55 27.70
CA LYS A 582 -21.95 -26.44 28.52
C LYS A 582 -22.50 -27.00 29.83
N TYR A 583 -22.09 -26.42 30.95
CA TYR A 583 -22.57 -26.77 32.29
C TYR A 583 -22.89 -25.52 33.12
N PRO A 584 -23.76 -25.62 34.15
CA PRO A 584 -23.89 -24.58 35.17
C PRO A 584 -22.54 -24.34 35.87
N ALA A 585 -22.21 -23.08 36.15
CA ALA A 585 -20.93 -22.72 36.78
C ALA A 585 -20.73 -23.34 38.18
N SER A 586 -21.82 -23.67 38.87
CA SER A 586 -21.81 -24.36 40.17
C SER A 586 -21.33 -25.82 40.08
N GLU A 587 -21.44 -26.46 38.91
CA GLU A 587 -21.07 -27.86 38.69
C GLU A 587 -19.65 -28.00 38.14
N PHE A 588 -19.02 -26.89 37.75
CA PHE A 588 -17.68 -26.89 37.17
C PHE A 588 -16.60 -26.98 38.26
N ASP A 589 -15.95 -28.14 38.38
CA ASP A 589 -14.79 -28.30 39.26
C ASP A 589 -13.51 -27.80 38.56
N ALA A 590 -13.15 -26.55 38.85
CA ALA A 590 -11.93 -25.94 38.36
C ALA A 590 -10.65 -26.71 38.77
N ARG A 591 -10.65 -27.49 39.86
CA ARG A 591 -9.44 -28.22 40.29
C ARG A 591 -9.06 -29.34 39.32
N SER A 592 -10.04 -29.91 38.61
CA SER A 592 -9.82 -31.02 37.66
C SER A 592 -9.09 -30.58 36.39
N GLN A 593 -9.34 -29.36 35.91
CA GLN A 593 -8.78 -28.83 34.66
C GLN A 593 -7.40 -28.19 34.84
N TYR A 594 -7.16 -27.52 35.98
CA TYR A 594 -5.88 -26.86 36.27
C TYR A 594 -4.90 -27.72 37.09
N GLY A 595 -5.36 -28.87 37.62
CA GLY A 595 -4.55 -29.76 38.47
C GLY A 595 -3.73 -30.83 37.75
N LYS A 596 -3.88 -31.04 36.43
CA LYS A 596 -3.16 -32.08 35.68
C LYS A 596 -1.79 -31.65 35.09
N GLY A 597 -1.26 -30.49 35.48
CA GLY A 597 -0.02 -29.93 34.92
C GLY A 597 1.29 -30.26 35.67
N GLY A 598 1.30 -31.22 36.59
CA GLY A 598 2.44 -31.46 37.47
C GLY A 598 2.71 -32.93 37.79
N ALA A 599 2.97 -33.75 36.78
CA ALA A 599 3.76 -34.99 36.88
C ALA A 599 3.91 -35.57 35.46
N GLY A 600 5.09 -35.39 34.87
CA GLY A 600 5.46 -35.91 33.56
C GLY A 600 6.87 -35.47 33.23
#